data_AF-J9URB2-F1
#
_entry.id   AF-J9URB2-F1
#
_cell.length_a   1.000
_cell.length_b   1.000
_cell.length_c   1.000
_cell.angle_alpha   90.00
_cell.angle_beta   90.00
_cell.angle_gamma   90.00
#
_symmetry.space_group_name_H-M   'P 1'
#
loop_
_entity.id
_entity.type
_entity.pdbx_description
1 polymer ?
#
loop_
_entity_poly.entity_id
_entity_poly.type
_entity_poly.pdbx_seq_one_letter_code
_entity_poly.pdbx_strand_id
1 'polypeptide(L)'
;MSKKLLYYFTAFLFLLSSSIYTQTNAEILSYAEYIERIKNIIPEMKLTAIQESNAYNNLTKAKSSGDVKFDLQAGAIGTQKHFDEYNIIPTADFMHNGMRIGAGFSGLIPYSGTRWSVKIQHDSYFGDLKMGEVEIPVDTPLGTVVGRLPNLSTNNFKYYAPSIEIQIAQPILRDFFGKLDMYPIKDAEYQLTIAKLKRIIDDNSVLTSYQKIYYQWIMSQKLIKLYDEMIREAKAFENQIYKRYTSGVIDNDAYQNARRQTLKYREARNKSELILKKIIRNIQFFIPEENVEPNEDDWESMLETSINTKINVVPFLESAQGQMAYQLKLRSEYALSIMKNNSLPDLSIVGSVSLSTLDDSGYFNSFSTMTNVEYFVGLMFSYPIGGRDAKAKMEDAYNALTAVTADFDRVNRDFDVQIGTYYDEFEAYKTMLEDKKLEVQALASRVRTQNERFRQGRLPVDEIINARLDLVNARAELLNLEYMIISTVMDYNSLVLLSN
;
A
#
# COMPACT_ATOMS: atom_id res chain seq x y z
N MET A 1 4.52 81.78 3.17
CA MET A 1 4.50 80.32 2.96
C MET A 1 3.16 79.80 3.48
N SER A 2 2.29 79.32 2.60
CA SER A 2 0.86 79.13 2.94
C SER A 2 0.64 77.89 3.83
N LYS A 3 -0.33 77.97 4.75
CA LYS A 3 -0.71 76.86 5.66
C LYS A 3 -1.04 75.54 4.94
N LYS A 4 -1.36 75.59 3.63
CA LYS A 4 -1.55 74.39 2.80
C LYS A 4 -0.24 73.63 2.55
N LEU A 5 0.88 74.32 2.37
CA LEU A 5 2.18 73.67 2.14
C LEU A 5 2.68 72.90 3.36
N LEU A 6 2.39 73.41 4.57
CA LEU A 6 2.74 72.76 5.83
C LEU A 6 1.93 71.47 6.04
N TYR A 7 0.65 71.47 5.64
CA TYR A 7 -0.23 70.29 5.72
C TYR A 7 0.17 69.17 4.75
N TYR A 8 0.61 69.52 3.53
CA TYR A 8 1.13 68.53 2.59
C TYR A 8 2.49 67.97 3.05
N PHE A 9 3.33 68.80 3.69
CA PHE A 9 4.62 68.34 4.22
C PHE A 9 4.46 67.43 5.45
N THR A 10 3.51 67.71 6.34
CA THR A 10 3.21 66.83 7.49
C THR A 10 2.50 65.55 7.06
N ALA A 11 1.59 65.59 6.08
CA ALA A 11 0.97 64.38 5.53
C ALA A 11 1.99 63.50 4.77
N PHE A 12 2.95 64.09 4.07
CA PHE A 12 4.03 63.37 3.38
C PHE A 12 5.03 62.76 4.37
N LEU A 13 5.35 63.44 5.48
CA LEU A 13 6.14 62.88 6.57
C LEU A 13 5.42 61.75 7.31
N PHE A 14 4.09 61.81 7.46
CA PHE A 14 3.29 60.73 8.06
C PHE A 14 3.18 59.49 7.15
N LEU A 15 3.17 59.68 5.83
CA LEU A 15 3.20 58.60 4.83
C LEU A 15 4.60 57.97 4.69
N LEU A 16 5.67 58.73 4.89
CA LEU A 16 7.05 58.23 4.96
C LEU A 16 7.38 57.56 6.30
N SER A 17 6.74 57.95 7.40
CA SER A 17 6.90 57.29 8.71
C SER A 17 6.03 56.04 8.87
N SER A 18 4.99 55.86 8.05
CA SER A 18 4.14 54.64 8.05
C SER A 18 4.63 53.56 7.09
N SER A 19 5.67 53.84 6.30
CA SER A 19 6.36 52.85 5.46
C SER A 19 7.69 52.37 6.06
N ILE A 20 7.95 52.71 7.33
CA ILE A 20 9.03 52.15 8.16
C ILE A 20 8.33 51.46 9.34
N TYR A 21 8.52 50.15 9.48
CA TYR A 21 7.84 49.23 10.41
C TYR A 21 6.48 48.66 9.96
N THR A 22 6.47 47.95 8.83
CA THR A 22 5.79 46.65 8.81
C THR A 22 6.86 45.60 9.13
N GLN A 23 7.12 45.35 10.42
CA GLN A 23 7.57 44.02 10.82
C GLN A 23 6.39 43.11 10.52
N THR A 24 6.39 42.47 9.36
CA THR A 24 5.60 41.25 9.16
C THR A 24 6.10 40.28 10.23
N ASN A 25 5.37 40.17 11.33
CA ASN A 25 5.66 39.16 12.35
C ASN A 25 5.60 37.82 11.64
N ALA A 26 6.75 37.16 11.47
CA ALA A 26 6.80 35.82 10.94
C ALA A 26 6.02 34.91 11.90
N GLU A 27 5.15 34.06 11.35
CA GLU A 27 4.48 33.04 12.15
C GLU A 27 5.54 32.00 12.52
N ILE A 28 5.80 31.81 13.82
CA ILE A 28 6.72 30.79 14.32
C ILE A 28 5.95 29.48 14.39
N LEU A 29 6.40 28.48 13.64
CA LEU A 29 5.80 27.16 13.58
C LEU A 29 6.66 26.18 14.39
N SER A 30 6.08 25.60 15.44
CA SER A 30 6.75 24.55 16.22
C SER A 30 6.77 23.20 15.49
N TYR A 31 7.66 22.31 15.91
CA TYR A 31 7.76 20.95 15.37
C TYR A 31 6.43 20.19 15.46
N ALA A 32 5.72 20.31 16.59
CA ALA A 32 4.45 19.64 16.80
C ALA A 32 3.38 20.12 15.81
N GLU A 33 3.26 21.43 15.64
CA GLU A 33 2.31 22.05 14.69
C GLU A 33 2.68 21.72 13.24
N TYR A 34 3.97 21.75 12.89
CA TYR A 34 4.47 21.35 11.57
C TYR A 34 4.05 19.91 11.23
N ILE A 35 4.28 18.98 12.15
CA ILE A 35 3.94 17.57 11.94
C ILE A 35 2.42 17.36 11.88
N GLU A 36 1.64 18.06 12.70
CA GLU A 36 0.18 17.98 12.68
C GLU A 36 -0.41 18.45 11.34
N ARG A 37 0.06 19.60 10.83
CA ARG A 37 -0.39 20.14 9.54
C ARG A 37 -0.09 19.17 8.40
N ILE A 38 1.09 18.55 8.42
CA ILE A 38 1.54 17.63 7.37
C ILE A 38 0.78 16.29 7.42
N LYS A 39 0.66 15.66 8.60
CA LYS A 39 0.04 14.32 8.76
C LYS A 39 -1.34 14.18 8.14
N ASN A 40 -2.15 15.24 8.18
CA ASN A 40 -3.54 15.20 7.67
C ASN A 40 -3.64 15.30 6.14
N ILE A 41 -2.58 15.77 5.48
CA ILE A 41 -2.63 16.20 4.09
C ILE A 41 -1.80 15.28 3.17
N ILE A 42 -0.76 14.62 3.68
CA ILE A 42 0.14 13.72 2.91
C ILE A 42 -0.67 12.72 2.06
N PRO A 43 -0.62 12.82 0.71
CA PRO A 43 -1.31 11.89 -0.19
C PRO A 43 -0.83 10.44 -0.06
N GLU A 44 0.46 10.23 0.18
CA GLU A 44 1.10 8.91 0.31
C GLU A 44 0.45 8.10 1.44
N MET A 45 0.23 8.71 2.61
CA MET A 45 -0.43 8.08 3.76
C MET A 45 -1.91 7.77 3.48
N LYS A 46 -2.57 8.53 2.60
CA LYS A 46 -3.94 8.21 2.15
C LYS A 46 -3.94 7.00 1.22
N LEU A 47 -2.94 6.90 0.34
CA LEU A 47 -2.80 5.77 -0.58
C LEU A 47 -2.51 4.45 0.17
N THR A 48 -1.62 4.46 1.16
CA THR A 48 -1.33 3.29 2.00
C THR A 48 -2.56 2.87 2.82
N ALA A 49 -3.33 3.82 3.37
CA ALA A 49 -4.59 3.55 4.05
C ALA A 49 -5.64 2.92 3.12
N ILE A 50 -5.74 3.38 1.87
CA ILE A 50 -6.63 2.77 0.86
C ILE A 50 -6.18 1.35 0.51
N GLN A 51 -4.87 1.08 0.41
CA GLN A 51 -4.36 -0.27 0.17
C GLN A 51 -4.73 -1.23 1.30
N GLU A 52 -4.62 -0.81 2.56
CA GLU A 52 -5.10 -1.58 3.71
C GLU A 52 -6.61 -1.82 3.65
N SER A 53 -7.39 -0.78 3.35
CA SER A 53 -8.85 -0.89 3.20
C SER A 53 -9.25 -1.86 2.08
N ASN A 54 -8.54 -1.86 0.96
CA ASN A 54 -8.74 -2.82 -0.12
C ASN A 54 -8.41 -4.25 0.31
N ALA A 55 -7.34 -4.46 1.08
CA ALA A 55 -7.01 -5.77 1.63
C ALA A 55 -8.10 -6.26 2.60
N TYR A 56 -8.66 -5.36 3.43
CA TYR A 56 -9.79 -5.68 4.30
C TYR A 56 -11.03 -6.06 3.49
N ASN A 57 -11.36 -5.30 2.44
CA ASN A 57 -12.47 -5.61 1.55
C ASN A 57 -12.27 -6.95 0.83
N ASN A 58 -11.04 -7.30 0.45
CA ASN A 58 -10.72 -8.60 -0.12
C ASN A 58 -10.94 -9.74 0.88
N LEU A 59 -10.61 -9.54 2.17
CA LEU A 59 -10.95 -10.51 3.22
C LEU A 59 -12.47 -10.68 3.37
N THR A 60 -13.23 -9.58 3.37
CA THR A 60 -14.70 -9.64 3.41
C THR A 60 -15.27 -10.38 2.20
N LYS A 61 -14.76 -10.11 1.00
CA LYS A 61 -15.13 -10.85 -0.22
C LYS A 61 -14.75 -12.33 -0.13
N ALA A 62 -13.56 -12.65 0.39
CA ALA A 62 -13.14 -14.04 0.55
C ALA A 62 -14.06 -14.82 1.51
N LYS A 63 -14.52 -14.18 2.60
CA LYS A 63 -15.48 -14.77 3.55
C LYS A 63 -16.86 -15.04 2.94
N SER A 64 -17.23 -14.33 1.86
CA SER A 64 -18.49 -14.61 1.15
C SER A 64 -18.54 -15.99 0.48
N SER A 65 -17.41 -16.71 0.41
CA SER A 65 -17.41 -18.11 -0.04
C SER A 65 -18.30 -19.01 0.85
N GLY A 66 -18.51 -18.63 2.11
CA GLY A 66 -19.42 -19.31 3.03
C GLY A 66 -20.86 -18.80 3.02
N ASP A 67 -21.18 -17.79 2.19
CA ASP A 67 -22.53 -17.24 2.12
C ASP A 67 -23.50 -18.21 1.44
N VAL A 68 -24.75 -18.19 1.89
CA VAL A 68 -25.83 -18.94 1.25
C VAL A 68 -26.26 -18.21 -0.02
N LYS A 69 -26.19 -18.90 -1.15
CA LYS A 69 -26.63 -18.40 -2.45
C LYS A 69 -28.08 -18.76 -2.67
N PHE A 70 -28.85 -17.78 -3.15
CA PHE A 70 -30.19 -17.99 -3.68
C PHE A 70 -30.14 -17.89 -5.19
N ASP A 71 -30.53 -18.96 -5.87
CA ASP A 71 -30.55 -19.06 -7.32
C ASP A 71 -32.00 -19.13 -7.80
N LEU A 72 -32.38 -18.23 -8.71
CA LEU A 72 -33.66 -18.27 -9.42
C LEU A 72 -33.40 -18.50 -10.90
N GLN A 73 -34.01 -19.53 -11.46
CA GLN A 73 -33.85 -19.95 -12.86
C GLN A 73 -35.22 -19.97 -13.53
N ALA A 74 -35.31 -19.36 -14.71
CA ALA A 74 -36.49 -19.45 -15.58
C ALA A 74 -36.01 -19.62 -17.02
N GLY A 75 -36.59 -20.57 -17.75
CA GLY A 75 -36.18 -20.86 -19.12
C GLY A 75 -37.26 -21.60 -19.91
N ALA A 76 -37.13 -21.57 -21.23
CA ALA A 76 -37.95 -22.37 -22.14
C ALA A 76 -37.25 -23.69 -22.47
N ILE A 77 -38.01 -24.77 -22.57
CA ILE A 77 -37.56 -26.09 -23.01
C ILE A 77 -37.93 -26.22 -24.49
N GLY A 78 -36.93 -26.37 -25.36
CA GLY A 78 -37.10 -26.47 -26.81
C GLY A 78 -37.57 -27.85 -27.27
N THR A 79 -37.99 -27.91 -28.54
CA THR A 79 -38.54 -29.12 -29.17
C THR A 79 -37.52 -30.25 -29.25
N GLN A 80 -37.76 -31.34 -28.52
CA GLN A 80 -37.08 -32.61 -28.76
C GLN A 80 -37.91 -33.46 -29.73
N LYS A 81 -37.23 -34.23 -30.57
CA LYS A 81 -37.82 -35.27 -31.42
C LYS A 81 -37.24 -36.60 -30.94
N HIS A 82 -38.10 -37.51 -30.47
CA HIS A 82 -37.85 -38.93 -30.12
C HIS A 82 -37.81 -39.33 -28.64
N PHE A 83 -38.51 -40.43 -28.35
CA PHE A 83 -38.26 -41.39 -27.28
C PHE A 83 -38.09 -42.76 -27.96
N ASP A 84 -36.89 -43.35 -27.89
CA ASP A 84 -36.64 -44.70 -28.39
C ASP A 84 -37.02 -45.72 -27.30
N GLU A 85 -38.27 -46.14 -27.22
CA GLU A 85 -38.62 -47.36 -26.48
C GLU A 85 -39.79 -48.12 -27.14
N TYR A 86 -39.47 -49.36 -27.56
CA TYR A 86 -40.31 -50.42 -28.15
C TYR A 86 -40.67 -50.33 -29.66
N ASN A 87 -39.89 -51.08 -30.42
CA ASN A 87 -39.80 -51.16 -31.89
C ASN A 87 -40.91 -51.97 -32.60
N ILE A 88 -42.18 -51.87 -32.18
CA ILE A 88 -43.27 -52.72 -32.75
C ILE A 88 -44.45 -51.89 -33.33
N ILE A 89 -44.43 -50.57 -33.25
CA ILE A 89 -45.48 -49.68 -33.81
C ILE A 89 -44.80 -48.52 -34.56
N PRO A 90 -45.36 -47.98 -35.67
CA PRO A 90 -44.73 -46.91 -36.44
C PRO A 90 -44.32 -45.72 -35.57
N THR A 91 -43.13 -45.20 -35.86
CA THR A 91 -42.46 -44.07 -35.23
C THR A 91 -43.41 -42.91 -34.96
N ALA A 92 -43.76 -42.69 -33.69
CA ALA A 92 -44.48 -41.50 -33.25
C ALA A 92 -43.47 -40.37 -32.96
N ASP A 93 -43.54 -39.29 -33.75
CA ASP A 93 -42.76 -38.09 -33.48
C ASP A 93 -43.41 -37.32 -32.32
N PHE A 94 -42.79 -37.39 -31.14
CA PHE A 94 -43.20 -36.61 -29.98
C PHE A 94 -42.55 -35.23 -30.05
N MET A 95 -43.34 -34.18 -30.30
CA MET A 95 -42.87 -32.79 -30.27
C MET A 95 -43.38 -32.12 -28.98
N HIS A 96 -42.49 -31.84 -28.04
CA HIS A 96 -42.84 -31.08 -26.83
C HIS A 96 -42.11 -29.75 -26.76
N ASN A 97 -42.80 -28.69 -26.34
CA ASN A 97 -42.18 -27.46 -25.85
C ASN A 97 -42.43 -27.37 -24.35
N GLY A 98 -41.66 -26.57 -23.63
CA GLY A 98 -41.87 -26.46 -22.20
C GLY A 98 -41.34 -25.20 -21.57
N MET A 99 -41.54 -25.10 -20.27
CA MET A 99 -40.95 -24.08 -19.43
C MET A 99 -40.37 -24.72 -18.19
N ARG A 100 -39.22 -24.21 -17.75
CA ARG A 100 -38.57 -24.57 -16.50
C ARG A 100 -38.56 -23.36 -15.61
N ILE A 101 -39.06 -23.50 -14.40
CA ILE A 101 -38.92 -22.51 -13.33
C ILE A 101 -38.32 -23.24 -12.13
N GLY A 102 -37.25 -22.70 -11.56
CA GLY A 102 -36.63 -23.29 -10.39
C GLY A 102 -36.08 -22.23 -9.46
N ALA A 103 -36.10 -22.53 -8.17
CA ALA A 103 -35.48 -21.72 -7.14
C ALA A 103 -34.68 -22.65 -6.22
N GLY A 104 -33.53 -22.21 -5.74
CA GLY A 104 -32.73 -23.03 -4.84
C GLY A 104 -31.85 -22.21 -3.92
N PHE A 105 -31.50 -22.83 -2.80
CA PHE A 105 -30.46 -22.37 -1.89
C PHE A 105 -29.28 -23.31 -1.98
N SER A 106 -28.08 -22.77 -2.05
CA SER A 106 -26.85 -23.56 -1.96
C SER A 106 -25.86 -22.89 -1.03
N GLY A 107 -25.03 -23.70 -0.38
CA GLY A 107 -24.03 -23.21 0.56
C GLY A 107 -22.81 -24.10 0.63
N LEU A 108 -21.72 -23.49 1.05
CA LEU A 108 -20.46 -24.14 1.37
C LEU A 108 -20.14 -23.81 2.83
N ILE A 109 -19.72 -24.81 3.61
CA ILE A 109 -19.17 -24.61 4.94
C ILE A 109 -17.64 -24.64 4.80
N PRO A 110 -16.93 -23.49 4.76
CA PRO A 110 -15.53 -23.47 4.37
C PRO A 110 -14.61 -24.26 5.30
N TYR A 111 -14.95 -24.40 6.59
CA TYR A 111 -14.13 -25.13 7.57
C TYR A 111 -14.23 -26.65 7.48
N SER A 112 -15.27 -27.18 6.85
CA SER A 112 -15.47 -28.62 6.66
C SER A 112 -15.35 -29.04 5.19
N GLY A 113 -15.48 -28.09 4.26
CA GLY A 113 -15.61 -28.35 2.82
C GLY A 113 -16.99 -28.89 2.43
N THR A 114 -17.94 -28.96 3.39
CA THR A 114 -19.28 -29.51 3.14
C THR A 114 -20.04 -28.59 2.20
N ARG A 115 -20.51 -29.14 1.09
CA ARG A 115 -21.40 -28.45 0.15
C ARG A 115 -22.80 -28.98 0.34
N TRP A 116 -23.79 -28.09 0.38
CA TRP A 116 -25.18 -28.46 0.48
C TRP A 116 -26.02 -27.65 -0.50
N SER A 117 -27.11 -28.23 -0.97
CA SER A 117 -28.08 -27.50 -1.77
C SER A 117 -29.49 -28.03 -1.54
N VAL A 118 -30.46 -27.12 -1.64
CA VAL A 118 -31.89 -27.40 -1.65
C VAL A 118 -32.46 -26.71 -2.87
N LYS A 119 -33.02 -27.47 -3.80
CA LYS A 119 -33.54 -26.95 -5.07
C LYS A 119 -34.98 -27.38 -5.25
N ILE A 120 -35.82 -26.44 -5.66
CA ILE A 120 -37.17 -26.70 -6.14
C ILE A 120 -37.18 -26.36 -7.62
N GLN A 121 -37.63 -27.28 -8.46
CA GLN A 121 -37.75 -27.08 -9.90
C GLN A 121 -39.13 -27.54 -10.34
N HIS A 122 -39.66 -26.86 -11.35
CA HIS A 122 -40.89 -27.21 -12.01
C HIS A 122 -40.66 -27.14 -13.52
N ASP A 123 -40.71 -28.32 -14.15
CA ASP A 123 -40.65 -28.43 -15.59
C ASP A 123 -42.06 -28.70 -16.11
N SER A 124 -42.56 -27.82 -16.97
CA SER A 124 -43.84 -28.02 -17.67
C SER A 124 -43.57 -28.38 -19.12
N TYR A 125 -44.16 -29.47 -19.58
CA TYR A 125 -44.07 -29.97 -20.95
C TYR A 125 -45.45 -29.90 -21.60
N PHE A 126 -45.51 -29.31 -22.79
CA PHE A 126 -46.71 -29.13 -23.59
C PHE A 126 -46.42 -29.57 -25.02
N GLY A 127 -47.27 -30.39 -25.60
CA GLY A 127 -47.10 -30.76 -27.00
C GLY A 127 -48.24 -31.60 -27.53
N ASP A 128 -48.07 -31.99 -28.79
CA ASP A 128 -49.06 -32.76 -29.52
C ASP A 128 -48.42 -34.09 -29.92
N LEU A 129 -49.09 -35.21 -29.56
CA LEU A 129 -48.74 -36.51 -30.12
C LEU A 129 -49.31 -36.58 -31.54
N LYS A 130 -48.44 -36.63 -32.54
CA LYS A 130 -48.83 -36.94 -33.93
C LYS A 130 -48.47 -38.39 -34.24
N MET A 131 -49.46 -39.27 -34.19
CA MET A 131 -49.29 -40.60 -34.78
C MET A 131 -49.48 -40.47 -36.29
N GLY A 132 -48.49 -40.92 -37.06
CA GLY A 132 -48.62 -41.00 -38.52
C GLY A 132 -49.71 -41.99 -38.92
N GLU A 133 -50.24 -41.86 -40.14
CA GLU A 133 -51.14 -42.87 -40.71
C GLU A 133 -50.46 -44.25 -40.67
N VAL A 134 -51.07 -45.22 -40.00
CA VAL A 134 -50.59 -46.60 -40.02
C VAL A 134 -51.13 -47.24 -41.30
N GLU A 135 -50.27 -47.34 -42.30
CA GLU A 135 -50.55 -48.06 -43.55
C GLU A 135 -50.29 -49.55 -43.34
N ILE A 136 -51.35 -50.36 -43.37
CA ILE A 136 -51.25 -51.82 -43.31
C ILE A 136 -51.45 -52.34 -44.74
N PRO A 137 -50.41 -52.83 -45.43
CA PRO A 137 -50.59 -53.49 -46.71
C PRO A 137 -51.29 -54.84 -46.51
N VAL A 138 -52.42 -55.04 -47.18
CA VAL A 138 -53.14 -56.32 -47.21
C VAL A 138 -53.13 -56.83 -48.64
N ASP A 139 -52.45 -57.95 -48.86
CA ASP A 139 -52.40 -58.60 -50.17
C ASP A 139 -53.72 -59.31 -50.48
N THR A 140 -54.37 -58.90 -51.56
CA THR A 140 -55.57 -59.55 -52.09
C THR A 140 -55.27 -60.19 -53.45
N PRO A 141 -56.08 -61.17 -53.92
CA PRO A 141 -55.87 -61.82 -55.22
C PRO A 141 -55.93 -60.89 -56.45
N LEU A 142 -56.33 -59.62 -56.27
CA LEU A 142 -56.42 -58.58 -57.30
C LEU A 142 -55.35 -57.47 -57.13
N GLY A 143 -54.43 -57.60 -56.16
CA GLY A 143 -53.37 -56.63 -55.85
C GLY A 143 -53.30 -56.27 -54.36
N THR A 144 -52.21 -55.64 -53.94
CA THR A 144 -52.04 -55.13 -52.57
C THR A 144 -52.95 -53.93 -52.35
N VAL A 145 -53.87 -54.02 -51.37
CA VAL A 145 -54.69 -52.91 -50.93
C VAL A 145 -54.09 -52.38 -49.63
N VAL A 146 -53.70 -51.10 -49.62
CA VAL A 146 -53.21 -50.45 -48.39
C VAL A 146 -54.41 -50.04 -47.55
N GLY A 147 -54.67 -50.77 -46.48
CA GLY A 147 -55.64 -50.39 -45.46
C GLY A 147 -55.09 -49.27 -44.61
N ARG A 148 -55.70 -48.09 -44.66
CA ARG A 148 -55.38 -46.97 -43.78
C ARG A 148 -56.24 -47.06 -42.53
N LEU A 149 -55.61 -47.24 -41.37
CA LEU A 149 -56.30 -47.02 -40.10
C LEU A 149 -56.54 -45.51 -39.93
N PRO A 150 -57.75 -45.07 -39.53
CA PRO A 150 -57.99 -43.66 -39.28
C PRO A 150 -57.04 -43.16 -38.19
N ASN A 151 -56.49 -41.97 -38.42
CA ASN A 151 -55.63 -41.24 -37.50
C ASN A 151 -56.25 -41.23 -36.08
N LEU A 152 -55.62 -41.93 -35.14
CA LEU A 152 -55.94 -41.84 -33.72
C LEU A 152 -55.58 -40.42 -33.29
N SER A 153 -56.61 -39.64 -32.95
CA SER A 153 -56.58 -38.22 -32.65
C SER A 153 -55.27 -37.68 -32.08
N THR A 154 -54.85 -36.50 -32.55
CA THR A 154 -53.84 -35.67 -31.86
C THR A 154 -54.25 -35.49 -30.40
N ASN A 155 -53.52 -36.15 -29.50
CA ASN A 155 -53.68 -35.95 -28.07
C ASN A 155 -52.75 -34.82 -27.65
N ASN A 156 -53.34 -33.70 -27.25
CA ASN A 156 -52.61 -32.62 -26.59
C ASN A 156 -52.23 -33.13 -25.19
N PHE A 157 -50.95 -33.30 -24.93
CA PHE A 157 -50.48 -33.63 -23.59
C PHE A 157 -49.98 -32.37 -22.87
N LYS A 158 -50.25 -32.31 -21.58
CA LYS A 158 -49.67 -31.34 -20.66
C LYS A 158 -49.18 -32.10 -19.46
N TYR A 159 -47.86 -32.14 -19.28
CA TYR A 159 -47.25 -32.78 -18.13
C TYR A 159 -46.45 -31.76 -17.32
N TYR A 160 -46.47 -31.96 -16.02
CA TYR A 160 -45.78 -31.15 -15.04
C TYR A 160 -44.89 -32.07 -14.22
N ALA A 161 -43.60 -31.75 -14.17
CA ALA A 161 -42.60 -32.47 -13.42
C ALA A 161 -42.01 -31.56 -12.33
N PRO A 162 -42.71 -31.39 -11.20
CA PRO A 162 -42.12 -30.74 -10.04
C PRO A 162 -41.08 -31.67 -9.41
N SER A 163 -39.98 -31.09 -8.96
CA SER A 163 -38.98 -31.76 -8.15
C SER A 163 -38.51 -30.89 -7.00
N ILE A 164 -38.29 -31.54 -5.85
CA ILE A 164 -37.61 -30.96 -4.69
C ILE A 164 -36.40 -31.85 -4.44
N GLU A 165 -35.21 -31.26 -4.45
CA GLU A 165 -33.95 -31.98 -4.32
C GLU A 165 -33.11 -31.39 -3.20
N ILE A 166 -32.65 -32.25 -2.29
CA ILE A 166 -31.69 -31.92 -1.25
C ILE A 166 -30.41 -32.70 -1.54
N GLN A 167 -29.27 -32.02 -1.60
CA GLN A 167 -27.97 -32.65 -1.79
C GLN A 167 -26.99 -32.21 -0.71
N ILE A 168 -26.15 -33.13 -0.25
CA ILE A 168 -25.02 -32.89 0.64
C ILE A 168 -23.80 -33.62 0.09
N ALA A 169 -22.67 -32.93 -0.01
CA ALA A 169 -21.39 -33.49 -0.40
C ALA A 169 -20.32 -33.13 0.63
N GLN A 170 -19.64 -34.13 1.17
CA GLN A 170 -18.56 -33.98 2.14
C GLN A 170 -17.25 -34.51 1.54
N PRO A 171 -16.26 -33.66 1.26
CA PRO A 171 -14.92 -34.12 0.88
C PRO A 171 -14.28 -34.87 2.05
N ILE A 172 -13.63 -36.00 1.76
CA ILE A 172 -12.92 -36.82 2.76
C ILE A 172 -11.43 -37.03 2.43
N LEU A 173 -10.93 -36.54 1.28
CA LEU A 173 -9.53 -36.62 0.89
C LEU A 173 -8.97 -35.27 0.39
N ARG A 174 -9.15 -34.95 -0.90
CA ARG A 174 -8.93 -33.58 -1.41
C ARG A 174 -9.94 -32.66 -0.73
N ASP A 175 -9.48 -31.47 -0.29
CA ASP A 175 -10.33 -30.50 0.41
C ASP A 175 -10.93 -31.02 1.73
N PHE A 176 -10.34 -32.06 2.34
CA PHE A 176 -10.81 -32.56 3.63
C PHE A 176 -10.63 -31.49 4.71
N PHE A 177 -11.67 -31.30 5.54
CA PHE A 177 -11.79 -30.15 6.45
C PHE A 177 -11.64 -28.79 5.73
N GLY A 178 -12.10 -28.72 4.47
CA GLY A 178 -12.15 -27.49 3.69
C GLY A 178 -10.81 -26.81 3.48
N LYS A 179 -9.71 -27.56 3.44
CA LYS A 179 -8.36 -26.98 3.27
C LYS A 179 -8.26 -26.07 2.04
N LEU A 180 -8.85 -26.48 0.92
CA LEU A 180 -8.84 -25.67 -0.31
C LEU A 180 -9.86 -24.54 -0.21
N ASP A 181 -11.03 -24.79 0.36
CA ASP A 181 -12.09 -23.79 0.53
C ASP A 181 -11.70 -22.67 1.52
N MET A 182 -10.87 -22.95 2.52
CA MET A 182 -10.31 -21.96 3.44
C MET A 182 -9.18 -21.13 2.84
N TYR A 183 -8.54 -21.61 1.75
CA TYR A 183 -7.35 -20.96 1.20
C TYR A 183 -7.58 -19.49 0.84
N PRO A 184 -8.65 -19.09 0.12
CA PRO A 184 -8.89 -17.68 -0.19
C PRO A 184 -9.06 -16.80 1.05
N ILE A 185 -9.68 -17.33 2.12
CA ILE A 185 -9.88 -16.60 3.38
C ILE A 185 -8.54 -16.40 4.07
N LYS A 186 -7.77 -17.47 4.23
CA LYS A 186 -6.45 -17.44 4.88
C LYS A 186 -5.43 -16.62 4.09
N ASP A 187 -5.44 -16.70 2.77
CA ASP A 187 -4.60 -15.86 1.90
C ASP A 187 -4.94 -14.38 2.10
N ALA A 188 -6.23 -14.02 2.14
CA ALA A 188 -6.67 -12.66 2.40
C ALA A 188 -6.34 -12.17 3.83
N GLU A 189 -6.35 -13.06 4.84
CA GLU A 189 -5.88 -12.74 6.21
C GLU A 189 -4.39 -12.39 6.24
N TYR A 190 -3.56 -13.17 5.55
CA TYR A 190 -2.13 -12.85 5.39
C TYR A 190 -1.94 -11.53 4.64
N GLN A 191 -2.66 -11.34 3.53
CA GLN A 191 -2.59 -10.09 2.76
C GLN A 191 -2.98 -8.87 3.60
N LEU A 192 -4.01 -8.96 4.44
CA LEU A 192 -4.41 -7.88 5.34
C LEU A 192 -3.32 -7.58 6.37
N THR A 193 -2.74 -8.61 6.98
CA THR A 193 -1.65 -8.44 7.96
C THR A 193 -0.43 -7.79 7.31
N ILE A 194 -0.05 -8.24 6.11
CA ILE A 194 1.04 -7.66 5.32
C ILE A 194 0.73 -6.20 4.96
N ALA A 195 -0.50 -5.90 4.54
CA ALA A 195 -0.90 -4.53 4.18
C ALA A 195 -0.84 -3.58 5.39
N LYS A 196 -1.22 -4.05 6.59
CA LYS A 196 -1.09 -3.28 7.84
C LYS A 196 0.37 -2.98 8.18
N LEU A 197 1.23 -4.00 8.13
CA LEU A 197 2.67 -3.82 8.39
C LEU A 197 3.31 -2.90 7.35
N LYS A 198 2.96 -3.08 6.07
CA LYS A 198 3.42 -2.22 4.99
C LYS A 198 3.01 -0.76 5.20
N ARG A 199 1.76 -0.51 5.60
CA ARG A 199 1.30 0.83 5.95
C ARG A 199 2.14 1.44 7.08
N ILE A 200 2.41 0.69 8.15
CA ILE A 200 3.26 1.16 9.24
C ILE A 200 4.65 1.55 8.71
N ILE A 201 5.27 0.73 7.86
CA ILE A 201 6.59 1.01 7.30
C ILE A 201 6.56 2.26 6.40
N ASP A 202 5.63 2.29 5.44
CA ASP A 202 5.53 3.36 4.44
C ASP A 202 5.15 4.70 5.09
N ASP A 203 4.14 4.72 5.97
CA ASP A 203 3.69 5.94 6.66
C ASP A 203 4.81 6.53 7.53
N ASN A 204 5.58 5.68 8.24
CA ASN A 204 6.69 6.14 9.06
C ASN A 204 7.87 6.62 8.22
N SER A 205 8.21 5.96 7.11
CA SER A 205 9.26 6.41 6.20
C SER A 205 8.96 7.81 5.65
N VAL A 206 7.71 8.05 5.25
CA VAL A 206 7.25 9.36 4.78
C VAL A 206 7.30 10.39 5.91
N LEU A 207 6.79 10.05 7.10
CA LEU A 207 6.81 10.95 8.26
C LEU A 207 8.23 11.35 8.65
N THR A 208 9.14 10.38 8.75
CA THR A 208 10.57 10.60 9.04
C THR A 208 11.22 11.54 8.02
N SER A 209 10.87 11.40 6.74
CA SER A 209 11.36 12.30 5.69
C SER A 209 10.94 13.76 5.95
N TYR A 210 9.68 13.99 6.33
CA TYR A 210 9.21 15.34 6.66
C TYR A 210 9.77 15.87 7.99
N GLN A 211 9.97 15.02 8.99
CA GLN A 211 10.64 15.38 10.24
C GLN A 211 12.06 15.91 9.96
N LYS A 212 12.83 15.21 9.12
CA LYS A 212 14.17 15.65 8.71
C LYS A 212 14.17 16.97 7.96
N ILE A 213 13.17 17.20 7.10
CA ILE A 213 13.02 18.47 6.38
C ILE A 213 12.84 19.64 7.35
N TYR A 214 12.10 19.47 8.45
CA TYR A 214 11.93 20.50 9.47
C TYR A 214 13.26 20.90 10.13
N TYR A 215 14.07 19.94 10.57
CA TYR A 215 15.37 20.27 11.17
C TYR A 215 16.37 20.77 10.13
N GLN A 216 16.27 20.34 8.88
CA GLN A 216 17.07 20.89 7.79
C GLN A 216 16.69 22.36 7.50
N TRP A 217 15.42 22.72 7.71
CA TRP A 217 14.96 24.11 7.62
C TRP A 217 15.62 24.97 8.69
N ILE A 218 15.57 24.56 9.96
CA ILE A 218 16.21 25.25 11.08
C ILE A 218 17.72 25.37 10.83
N MET A 219 18.39 24.28 10.45
CA MET A 219 19.81 24.27 10.12
C MET A 219 20.16 25.29 9.02
N SER A 220 19.35 25.34 7.96
CA SER A 220 19.57 26.28 6.84
C SER A 220 19.47 27.73 7.29
N GLN A 221 18.52 28.06 8.18
CA GLN A 221 18.41 29.39 8.78
C GLN A 221 19.58 29.73 9.69
N LYS A 222 19.99 28.80 10.58
CA LYS A 222 21.19 28.97 11.43
C LYS A 222 22.45 29.21 10.60
N LEU A 223 22.63 28.48 9.48
CA LEU A 223 23.74 28.71 8.56
C LEU A 223 23.69 30.08 7.87
N ILE A 224 22.51 30.52 7.42
CA ILE A 224 22.36 31.87 6.82
C ILE A 224 22.71 32.94 7.85
N LYS A 225 22.21 32.83 9.09
CA LYS A 225 22.54 33.74 10.20
C LYS A 225 24.05 33.77 10.48
N LEU A 226 24.69 32.61 10.56
CA LEU A 226 26.14 32.49 10.71
C LEU A 226 26.89 33.22 9.58
N TYR A 227 26.53 32.96 8.32
CA TYR A 227 27.22 33.60 7.20
C TYR A 227 26.92 35.10 7.10
N ASP A 228 25.74 35.57 7.49
CA ASP A 228 25.41 36.99 7.55
C ASP A 228 26.27 37.73 8.58
N GLU A 229 26.47 37.14 9.76
CA GLU A 229 27.43 37.63 10.76
C GLU A 229 28.84 37.72 10.18
N MET A 230 29.31 36.65 9.53
CA MET A 230 30.66 36.58 8.98
C MET A 230 30.86 37.54 7.80
N ILE A 231 29.84 37.80 6.98
CA ILE A 231 29.88 38.80 5.92
C ILE A 231 29.99 40.21 6.52
N ARG A 232 29.25 40.51 7.60
CA ARG A 232 29.36 41.82 8.28
C ARG A 232 30.77 42.04 8.82
N GLU A 233 31.32 41.03 9.51
CA GLU A 233 32.68 41.09 10.05
C GLU A 233 33.75 41.16 8.96
N ALA A 234 33.60 40.40 7.88
CA ALA A 234 34.51 40.40 6.74
C ALA A 234 34.51 41.75 6.01
N LYS A 235 33.35 42.38 5.80
CA LYS A 235 33.26 43.73 5.22
C LYS A 235 33.93 44.78 6.11
N ALA A 236 33.74 44.70 7.42
CA ALA A 236 34.39 45.61 8.36
C ALA A 236 35.93 45.46 8.30
N PHE A 237 36.41 44.21 8.23
CA PHE A 237 37.82 43.90 8.06
C PHE A 237 38.35 44.37 6.70
N GLU A 238 37.67 44.07 5.61
CA GLU A 238 37.99 44.53 4.26
C GLU A 238 38.14 46.06 4.20
N ASN A 239 37.21 46.80 4.80
CA ASN A 239 37.29 48.26 4.88
C ASN A 239 38.50 48.75 5.68
N GLN A 240 38.90 48.03 6.73
CA GLN A 240 40.10 48.33 7.50
C GLN A 240 41.37 48.10 6.66
N ILE A 241 41.41 47.00 5.92
CA ILE A 241 42.51 46.65 5.01
C ILE A 241 42.58 47.67 3.86
N TYR A 242 41.44 48.05 3.26
CA TYR A 242 41.38 49.05 2.20
C TYR A 242 42.00 50.39 2.62
N LYS A 243 41.69 50.89 3.82
CA LYS A 243 42.29 52.12 4.36
C LYS A 243 43.81 52.01 4.52
N ARG A 244 44.33 50.84 4.90
CA ARG A 244 45.77 50.60 5.02
C ARG A 244 46.43 50.53 3.65
N TYR A 245 45.76 49.91 2.67
CA TYR A 245 46.22 49.85 1.29
C TYR A 245 46.30 51.24 0.65
N THR A 246 45.24 52.06 0.76
CA THR A 246 45.24 53.43 0.21
C THR A 246 46.29 54.35 0.86
N SER A 247 46.68 54.04 2.09
CA SER A 247 47.76 54.74 2.80
C SER A 247 49.15 54.15 2.54
N GLY A 248 49.28 53.16 1.65
CA GLY A 248 50.55 52.52 1.29
C GLY A 248 51.16 51.62 2.38
N VAL A 249 50.40 51.25 3.40
CA VAL A 249 50.88 50.45 4.55
C VAL A 249 50.89 48.94 4.24
N ILE A 250 50.09 48.51 3.26
CA ILE A 250 50.00 47.11 2.83
C ILE A 250 49.85 47.04 1.31
N ASP A 251 50.19 45.87 0.75
CA ASP A 251 50.07 45.61 -0.68
C ASP A 251 48.63 45.40 -1.14
N ASN A 252 48.38 45.60 -2.44
CA ASN A 252 47.08 45.33 -3.06
C ASN A 252 46.64 43.87 -2.86
N ASP A 253 47.57 42.92 -2.88
CA ASP A 253 47.27 41.49 -2.73
C ASP A 253 46.57 41.18 -1.40
N ALA A 254 47.01 41.82 -0.31
CA ALA A 254 46.37 41.71 1.00
C ALA A 254 44.93 42.26 0.98
N TYR A 255 44.69 43.35 0.26
CA TYR A 255 43.34 43.89 0.04
C TYR A 255 42.47 42.94 -0.79
N GLN A 256 42.99 42.41 -1.91
CA GLN A 256 42.26 41.46 -2.74
C GLN A 256 41.94 40.16 -1.98
N ASN A 257 42.84 39.69 -1.11
CA ASN A 257 42.58 38.54 -0.24
C ASN A 257 41.46 38.80 0.77
N ALA A 258 41.43 39.98 1.40
CA ALA A 258 40.35 40.36 2.31
C ALA A 258 39.00 40.44 1.56
N ARG A 259 38.99 41.00 0.35
CA ARG A 259 37.80 41.03 -0.51
C ARG A 259 37.35 39.63 -0.92
N ARG A 260 38.29 38.74 -1.27
CA ARG A 260 38.01 37.33 -1.59
C ARG A 260 37.33 36.61 -0.43
N GLN A 261 37.73 36.89 0.81
CA GLN A 261 37.09 36.31 2.00
C GLN A 261 35.60 36.71 2.09
N THR A 262 35.28 37.99 1.91
CA THR A 262 33.88 38.47 1.88
C THR A 262 33.07 37.75 0.80
N LEU A 263 33.66 37.53 -0.39
CA LEU A 263 33.00 36.83 -1.49
C LEU A 263 32.75 35.35 -1.17
N LYS A 264 33.70 34.66 -0.51
CA LYS A 264 33.51 33.26 -0.08
C LYS A 264 32.35 33.10 0.90
N TYR A 265 32.22 33.99 1.87
CA TYR A 265 31.08 33.93 2.80
C TYR A 265 29.74 34.21 2.10
N ARG A 266 29.73 35.14 1.14
CA ARG A 266 28.54 35.39 0.31
C ARG A 266 28.15 34.17 -0.53
N GLU A 267 29.13 33.49 -1.13
CA GLU A 267 28.88 32.26 -1.87
C GLU A 267 28.27 31.18 -0.97
N ALA A 268 28.83 30.96 0.22
CA ALA A 268 28.31 29.99 1.19
C ALA A 268 26.89 30.34 1.67
N ARG A 269 26.62 31.62 1.96
CA ARG A 269 25.26 32.12 2.27
C ARG A 269 24.28 31.82 1.14
N ASN A 270 24.63 32.14 -0.10
CA ASN A 270 23.76 31.92 -1.26
C ASN A 270 23.47 30.42 -1.47
N LYS A 271 24.42 29.53 -1.17
CA LYS A 271 24.20 28.08 -1.18
C LYS A 271 23.17 27.68 -0.12
N SER A 272 23.29 28.19 1.11
CA SER A 272 22.31 27.94 2.17
C SER A 272 20.92 28.49 1.84
N GLU A 273 20.83 29.68 1.24
CA GLU A 273 19.56 30.25 0.76
C GLU A 273 18.92 29.39 -0.34
N LEU A 274 19.72 28.82 -1.24
CA LEU A 274 19.22 27.90 -2.26
C LEU A 274 18.64 26.63 -1.63
N ILE A 275 19.29 26.07 -0.60
CA ILE A 275 18.80 24.91 0.14
C ILE A 275 17.48 25.26 0.85
N LEU A 276 17.45 26.39 1.58
CA LEU A 276 16.24 26.88 2.23
C LEU A 276 15.09 27.03 1.23
N LYS A 277 15.34 27.63 0.06
CA LYS A 277 14.33 27.79 -0.99
C LYS A 277 13.79 26.45 -1.51
N LYS A 278 14.64 25.41 -1.60
CA LYS A 278 14.19 24.05 -1.97
C LYS A 278 13.31 23.45 -0.88
N ILE A 279 13.68 23.62 0.39
CA ILE A 279 12.90 23.16 1.55
C ILE A 279 11.52 23.81 1.58
N ILE A 280 11.46 25.15 1.50
CA ILE A 280 10.20 25.90 1.48
C ILE A 280 9.31 25.42 0.33
N ARG A 281 9.85 25.24 -0.88
CA ARG A 281 9.09 24.71 -2.02
C ARG A 281 8.52 23.31 -1.78
N ASN A 282 9.23 22.47 -1.04
CA ASN A 282 8.78 21.11 -0.72
C ASN A 282 7.61 21.13 0.28
N ILE A 283 7.65 22.04 1.26
CA ILE A 283 6.63 22.13 2.30
C ILE A 283 5.47 23.09 1.97
N GLN A 284 5.61 23.92 0.94
CA GLN A 284 4.64 24.96 0.57
C GLN A 284 3.22 24.43 0.31
N PHE A 285 3.09 23.19 -0.16
CA PHE A 285 1.77 22.57 -0.33
C PHE A 285 1.04 22.35 0.99
N PHE A 286 1.78 22.07 2.07
CA PHE A 286 1.25 21.80 3.41
C PHE A 286 1.17 23.06 4.27
N ILE A 287 2.02 24.04 4.00
CA ILE A 287 2.14 25.30 4.72
C ILE A 287 2.05 26.41 3.67
N PRO A 288 0.83 26.80 3.27
CA PRO A 288 0.61 27.78 2.20
C PRO A 288 0.88 29.22 2.64
N GLU A 289 0.97 29.46 3.95
CA GLU A 289 1.16 30.79 4.51
C GLU A 289 2.51 31.39 4.09
N GLU A 290 2.49 32.68 3.76
CA GLU A 290 3.71 33.42 3.46
C GLU A 290 4.36 33.90 4.77
N ASN A 291 5.69 33.84 4.84
CA ASN A 291 6.50 34.27 6.00
C ASN A 291 6.33 33.41 7.27
N VAL A 292 6.24 32.10 7.13
CA VAL A 292 6.40 31.16 8.27
C VAL A 292 7.89 30.90 8.51
N GLU A 293 8.29 30.79 9.77
CA GLU A 293 9.62 30.37 10.21
C GLU A 293 9.53 29.21 11.20
N PRO A 294 10.49 28.27 11.23
CA PRO A 294 10.48 27.19 12.20
C PRO A 294 10.91 27.71 13.58
N ASN A 295 10.45 27.05 14.63
CA ASN A 295 10.93 27.35 15.97
C ASN A 295 12.39 26.89 16.15
N GLU A 296 13.33 27.83 16.33
CA GLU A 296 14.74 27.49 16.51
C GLU A 296 15.04 26.78 17.83
N ASP A 297 14.20 26.95 18.86
CA ASP A 297 14.36 26.31 20.18
C ASP A 297 14.17 24.79 20.09
N ASP A 298 13.42 24.31 19.09
CA ASP A 298 13.20 22.88 18.86
C ASP A 298 14.52 22.16 18.50
N TRP A 299 15.51 22.89 17.96
CA TRP A 299 16.83 22.34 17.63
C TRP A 299 17.56 21.83 18.86
N GLU A 300 17.63 22.66 19.90
CA GLU A 300 18.40 22.37 21.10
C GLU A 300 17.77 21.22 21.89
N SER A 301 16.44 21.27 22.04
CA SER A 301 15.68 20.19 22.68
C SER A 301 15.83 18.85 21.93
N MET A 302 15.76 18.87 20.60
CA MET A 302 15.90 17.65 19.81
C MET A 302 17.34 17.12 19.83
N LEU A 303 18.33 17.99 19.76
CA LEU A 303 19.75 17.60 19.82
C LEU A 303 20.07 16.95 21.17
N GLU A 304 19.62 17.54 22.28
CA GLU A 304 19.82 16.98 23.63
C GLU A 304 19.16 15.60 23.74
N THR A 305 17.93 15.47 23.26
CA THR A 305 17.22 14.19 23.24
C THR A 305 17.95 13.16 22.39
N SER A 306 18.45 13.56 21.21
CA SER A 306 19.13 12.68 20.26
C SER A 306 20.46 12.17 20.80
N ILE A 307 21.29 13.03 21.41
CA ILE A 307 22.59 12.64 21.98
C ILE A 307 22.41 11.63 23.13
N ASN A 308 21.35 11.77 23.91
CA ASN A 308 21.04 10.89 25.05
C ASN A 308 20.28 9.62 24.66
N THR A 309 19.87 9.49 23.39
CA THR A 309 19.17 8.30 22.90
C THR A 309 20.11 7.10 22.87
N LYS A 310 19.59 5.92 23.25
CA LYS A 310 20.31 4.65 23.15
C LYS A 310 19.94 3.96 21.84
N ILE A 311 20.90 3.87 20.93
CA ILE A 311 20.78 3.07 19.72
C ILE A 311 21.36 1.68 20.00
N ASN A 312 20.55 0.64 19.82
CA ASN A 312 20.93 -0.75 20.04
C ASN A 312 20.64 -1.57 18.78
N VAL A 313 21.37 -2.67 18.61
CA VAL A 313 21.02 -3.67 17.60
C VAL A 313 19.78 -4.44 18.08
N VAL A 314 18.67 -4.29 17.36
CA VAL A 314 17.38 -4.94 17.60
C VAL A 314 17.27 -6.20 16.74
N PRO A 315 16.72 -7.32 17.22
CA PRO A 315 16.48 -8.50 16.40
C PRO A 315 15.56 -8.20 15.20
N PHE A 316 15.89 -8.74 14.02
CA PHE A 316 15.13 -8.52 12.79
C PHE A 316 13.63 -8.80 12.93
N LEU A 317 13.26 -9.92 13.55
CA LEU A 317 11.87 -10.31 13.75
C LEU A 317 11.10 -9.38 14.70
N GLU A 318 11.77 -8.54 15.48
CA GLU A 318 11.10 -7.52 16.31
C GLU A 318 10.78 -6.24 15.52
N SER A 319 11.28 -6.11 14.28
CA SER A 319 10.99 -4.98 13.40
C SER A 319 9.72 -5.20 12.55
N ALA A 320 9.10 -4.11 12.09
CA ALA A 320 7.96 -4.17 11.18
C ALA A 320 8.33 -4.87 9.85
N GLN A 321 9.54 -4.60 9.35
CA GLN A 321 10.06 -5.21 8.13
C GLN A 321 10.25 -6.73 8.30
N GLY A 322 10.80 -7.17 9.43
CA GLY A 322 10.99 -8.59 9.71
C GLY A 322 9.69 -9.35 9.92
N GLN A 323 8.73 -8.75 10.62
CA GLN A 323 7.38 -9.31 10.71
C GLN A 323 6.73 -9.42 9.33
N MET A 324 6.85 -8.39 8.48
CA MET A 324 6.28 -8.42 7.12
C MET A 324 6.90 -9.53 6.26
N ALA A 325 8.23 -9.64 6.26
CA ALA A 325 8.95 -10.69 5.54
C ALA A 325 8.57 -12.08 6.05
N TYR A 326 8.41 -12.24 7.37
CA TYR A 326 7.96 -13.49 7.96
C TYR A 326 6.53 -13.86 7.55
N GLN A 327 5.60 -12.90 7.53
CA GLN A 327 4.22 -13.13 7.06
C GLN A 327 4.17 -13.52 5.58
N LEU A 328 5.03 -12.93 4.73
CA LEU A 328 5.16 -13.34 3.32
C LEU A 328 5.63 -14.79 3.18
N LYS A 329 6.60 -15.21 4.02
CA LYS A 329 7.08 -16.59 4.06
C LYS A 329 5.97 -17.55 4.48
N LEU A 330 5.28 -17.28 5.60
CA LEU A 330 4.16 -18.10 6.09
C LEU A 330 3.05 -18.26 5.03
N ARG A 331 2.69 -17.17 4.36
CA ARG A 331 1.71 -17.17 3.26
C ARG A 331 2.13 -18.11 2.14
N SER A 332 3.41 -18.11 1.77
CA SER A 332 3.96 -18.95 0.68
C SER A 332 4.05 -20.42 1.09
N GLU A 333 4.45 -20.72 2.32
CA GLU A 333 4.42 -22.07 2.89
C GLU A 333 3.01 -22.64 2.91
N TYR A 334 2.03 -21.82 3.31
CA TYR A 334 0.63 -22.19 3.28
C TYR A 334 0.15 -22.46 1.85
N ALA A 335 0.46 -21.59 0.88
CA ALA A 335 0.10 -21.80 -0.53
C ALA A 335 0.66 -23.13 -1.09
N LEU A 336 1.92 -23.48 -0.77
CA LEU A 336 2.49 -24.77 -1.15
C LEU A 336 1.73 -25.96 -0.53
N SER A 337 1.34 -25.84 0.74
CA SER A 337 0.56 -26.88 1.42
C SER A 337 -0.82 -27.10 0.75
N ILE A 338 -1.43 -26.03 0.25
CA ILE A 338 -2.70 -26.05 -0.48
C ILE A 338 -2.52 -26.67 -1.87
N MET A 339 -1.46 -26.31 -2.61
CA MET A 339 -1.19 -26.94 -3.91
C MET A 339 -0.91 -28.45 -3.78
N LYS A 340 -0.24 -28.87 -2.71
CA LYS A 340 -0.08 -30.30 -2.37
C LYS A 340 -1.43 -30.97 -2.13
N ASN A 341 -2.33 -30.35 -1.36
CA ASN A 341 -3.67 -30.91 -1.12
C ASN A 341 -4.51 -30.97 -2.41
N ASN A 342 -4.41 -29.95 -3.27
CA ASN A 342 -5.13 -29.89 -4.54
C ASN A 342 -4.70 -30.99 -5.53
N SER A 343 -3.48 -31.52 -5.38
CA SER A 343 -2.96 -32.63 -6.20
C SER A 343 -3.49 -34.01 -5.80
N LEU A 344 -4.18 -34.13 -4.67
CA LEU A 344 -4.77 -35.39 -4.20
C LEU A 344 -6.00 -35.76 -5.05
N PRO A 345 -6.35 -37.06 -5.13
CA PRO A 345 -7.62 -37.48 -5.71
C PRO A 345 -8.82 -36.85 -4.99
N ASP A 346 -9.88 -36.54 -5.73
CA ASP A 346 -11.16 -36.18 -5.14
C ASP A 346 -11.84 -37.45 -4.64
N LEU A 347 -12.19 -37.46 -3.36
CA LEU A 347 -13.01 -38.48 -2.75
C LEU A 347 -13.98 -37.79 -1.81
N SER A 348 -15.27 -37.95 -2.11
CA SER A 348 -16.36 -37.27 -1.39
C SER A 348 -17.48 -38.26 -1.07
N ILE A 349 -18.07 -38.12 0.12
CA ILE A 349 -19.34 -38.75 0.48
C ILE A 349 -20.45 -37.85 -0.05
N VAL A 350 -21.33 -38.38 -0.90
CA VAL A 350 -22.44 -37.65 -1.49
C VAL A 350 -23.75 -38.31 -1.07
N GLY A 351 -24.66 -37.51 -0.56
CA GLY A 351 -26.04 -37.90 -0.28
C GLY A 351 -26.99 -36.99 -1.02
N SER A 352 -28.01 -37.54 -1.67
CA SER A 352 -29.12 -36.77 -2.23
C SER A 352 -30.45 -37.45 -1.95
N VAL A 353 -31.48 -36.63 -1.79
CA VAL A 353 -32.88 -37.05 -1.72
C VAL A 353 -33.66 -36.14 -2.66
N SER A 354 -34.31 -36.72 -3.66
CA SER A 354 -35.22 -36.05 -4.56
C SER A 354 -36.63 -36.58 -4.37
N LEU A 355 -37.57 -35.65 -4.27
CA LEU A 355 -38.99 -35.92 -4.36
C LEU A 355 -39.44 -35.38 -5.72
N SER A 356 -40.10 -36.20 -6.53
CA SER A 356 -40.59 -35.77 -7.84
C SER A 356 -41.89 -36.50 -8.22
N THR A 357 -42.53 -36.04 -9.30
CA THR A 357 -43.60 -36.78 -9.97
C THR A 357 -43.68 -36.32 -11.42
N LEU A 358 -44.40 -37.07 -12.25
CA LEU A 358 -44.85 -36.63 -13.56
C LEU A 358 -46.38 -36.67 -13.54
N ASP A 359 -47.01 -35.51 -13.67
CA ASP A 359 -48.45 -35.37 -13.43
C ASP A 359 -49.10 -34.44 -14.46
N ASP A 360 -50.40 -34.63 -14.72
CA ASP A 360 -51.21 -33.82 -15.63
C ASP A 360 -52.21 -32.90 -14.92
N SER A 361 -52.30 -32.97 -13.58
CA SER A 361 -53.29 -32.28 -12.74
C SER A 361 -53.23 -30.74 -12.70
N GLY A 362 -52.24 -30.13 -13.36
CA GLY A 362 -52.04 -28.67 -13.44
C GLY A 362 -50.77 -28.18 -12.74
N TYR A 363 -50.28 -27.00 -13.12
CA TYR A 363 -48.99 -26.43 -12.68
C TYR A 363 -48.82 -26.40 -11.14
N PHE A 364 -49.81 -25.92 -10.39
CA PHE A 364 -49.73 -25.85 -8.93
C PHE A 364 -50.12 -27.16 -8.24
N ASN A 365 -51.05 -27.90 -8.83
CA ASN A 365 -51.57 -29.13 -8.24
C ASN A 365 -50.55 -30.28 -8.31
N SER A 366 -49.65 -30.26 -9.30
CA SER A 366 -48.61 -31.28 -9.46
C SER A 366 -47.65 -31.37 -8.27
N PHE A 367 -47.49 -30.31 -7.48
CA PHE A 367 -46.69 -30.39 -6.23
C PHE A 367 -47.35 -31.24 -5.15
N SER A 368 -48.68 -31.33 -5.13
CA SER A 368 -49.43 -32.12 -4.14
C SER A 368 -49.45 -33.63 -4.46
N THR A 369 -49.08 -34.00 -5.68
CA THR A 369 -49.05 -35.38 -6.19
C THR A 369 -47.64 -35.97 -6.20
N MET A 370 -46.66 -35.26 -5.63
CA MET A 370 -45.28 -35.70 -5.50
C MET A 370 -45.16 -36.91 -4.55
N THR A 371 -44.96 -38.10 -5.12
CA THR A 371 -44.85 -39.37 -4.37
C THR A 371 -43.58 -40.15 -4.69
N ASN A 372 -42.89 -39.85 -5.80
CA ASN A 372 -41.68 -40.57 -6.16
C ASN A 372 -40.50 -40.02 -5.35
N VAL A 373 -40.11 -40.78 -4.33
CA VAL A 373 -38.91 -40.50 -3.54
C VAL A 373 -37.75 -41.30 -4.12
N GLU A 374 -36.74 -40.59 -4.58
CA GLU A 374 -35.46 -41.15 -4.99
C GLU A 374 -34.41 -40.70 -3.98
N TYR A 375 -33.55 -41.62 -3.55
CA TYR A 375 -32.45 -41.30 -2.66
C TYR A 375 -31.17 -41.96 -3.14
N PHE A 376 -30.05 -41.29 -2.91
CA PHE A 376 -28.73 -41.79 -3.23
C PHE A 376 -27.78 -41.46 -2.08
N VAL A 377 -27.00 -42.44 -1.66
CA VAL A 377 -25.87 -42.24 -0.74
C VAL A 377 -24.72 -43.05 -1.30
N GLY A 378 -23.61 -42.39 -1.59
CA GLY A 378 -22.48 -43.04 -2.23
C GLY A 378 -21.17 -42.31 -2.04
N LEU A 379 -20.09 -42.97 -2.47
CA LEU A 379 -18.76 -42.39 -2.58
C LEU A 379 -18.53 -41.96 -4.02
N MET A 380 -18.11 -40.73 -4.21
CA MET A 380 -17.69 -40.20 -5.50
C MET A 380 -16.17 -40.08 -5.51
N PHE A 381 -15.49 -40.81 -6.41
CA PHE A 381 -14.04 -40.77 -6.58
C PHE A 381 -13.69 -40.21 -7.96
N SER A 382 -12.75 -39.26 -8.01
CA SER A 382 -12.23 -38.70 -9.26
C SER A 382 -10.73 -38.47 -9.16
N TYR A 383 -9.98 -39.03 -10.13
CA TYR A 383 -8.54 -38.86 -10.22
C TYR A 383 -8.11 -38.47 -11.65
N PRO A 384 -7.57 -37.25 -11.85
CA PRO A 384 -7.12 -36.83 -13.17
C PRO A 384 -5.82 -37.54 -13.56
N ILE A 385 -5.88 -38.43 -14.56
CA ILE A 385 -4.70 -39.12 -15.09
C ILE A 385 -3.82 -38.14 -15.88
N GLY A 386 -2.51 -38.14 -15.62
CA GLY A 386 -1.53 -37.29 -16.30
C GLY A 386 -1.25 -35.94 -15.61
N GLY A 387 -2.26 -35.31 -15.00
CA GLY A 387 -2.15 -34.27 -13.96
C GLY A 387 -1.10 -33.16 -14.15
N ARG A 388 -0.78 -32.75 -15.40
CA ARG A 388 0.33 -31.82 -15.67
C ARG A 388 0.13 -30.44 -15.05
N ASP A 389 -1.11 -29.94 -15.04
CA ASP A 389 -1.47 -28.65 -14.42
C ASP A 389 -1.23 -28.65 -12.91
N ALA A 390 -1.68 -29.70 -12.20
CA ALA A 390 -1.48 -29.80 -10.76
C ALA A 390 0.02 -29.89 -10.38
N LYS A 391 0.81 -30.62 -11.18
CA LYS A 391 2.27 -30.68 -11.01
C LYS A 391 2.93 -29.32 -11.26
N ALA A 392 2.55 -28.64 -12.33
CA ALA A 392 3.08 -27.30 -12.64
C ALA A 392 2.76 -26.31 -11.52
N LYS A 393 1.50 -26.25 -11.04
CA LYS A 393 1.09 -25.37 -9.93
C LYS A 393 1.83 -25.67 -8.62
N MET A 394 2.12 -26.93 -8.34
CA MET A 394 2.91 -27.32 -7.16
C MET A 394 4.37 -26.85 -7.30
N GLU A 395 4.96 -27.00 -8.49
CA GLU A 395 6.31 -26.55 -8.78
C GLU A 395 6.41 -25.02 -8.74
N ASP A 396 5.43 -24.30 -9.28
CA ASP A 396 5.32 -22.84 -9.20
C ASP A 396 5.25 -22.37 -7.74
N ALA A 397 4.46 -23.04 -6.90
CA ALA A 397 4.37 -22.72 -5.48
C ALA A 397 5.67 -23.03 -4.73
N TYR A 398 6.39 -24.10 -5.10
CA TYR A 398 7.71 -24.41 -4.55
C TYR A 398 8.76 -23.36 -4.93
N ASN A 399 8.77 -22.94 -6.19
CA ASN A 399 9.65 -21.88 -6.67
C ASN A 399 9.32 -20.53 -6.01
N ALA A 400 8.04 -20.21 -5.83
CA ALA A 400 7.60 -19.03 -5.09
C ALA A 400 8.07 -19.05 -3.63
N LEU A 401 7.95 -20.19 -2.93
CA LEU A 401 8.46 -20.34 -1.57
C LEU A 401 9.98 -20.17 -1.50
N THR A 402 10.71 -20.76 -2.45
CA THR A 402 12.17 -20.62 -2.55
C THR A 402 12.56 -19.16 -2.75
N ALA A 403 11.88 -18.45 -3.66
CA ALA A 403 12.12 -17.04 -3.92
C ALA A 403 11.84 -16.16 -2.69
N VAL A 404 10.70 -16.39 -2.00
CA VAL A 404 10.34 -15.64 -0.79
C VAL A 404 11.28 -15.94 0.37
N THR A 405 11.79 -17.18 0.48
CA THR A 405 12.78 -17.53 1.51
C THR A 405 14.12 -16.82 1.25
N ALA A 406 14.56 -16.78 0.00
CA ALA A 406 15.76 -16.03 -0.37
C ALA A 406 15.58 -14.52 -0.15
N ASP A 407 14.40 -13.97 -0.44
CA ASP A 407 14.08 -12.57 -0.17
C ASP A 407 14.04 -12.27 1.34
N PHE A 408 13.50 -13.18 2.15
CA PHE A 408 13.55 -13.07 3.61
C PHE A 408 15.00 -12.96 4.12
N ASP A 409 15.90 -13.84 3.65
CA ASP A 409 17.31 -13.82 4.05
C ASP A 409 18.03 -12.55 3.58
N ARG A 410 17.67 -12.05 2.39
CA ARG A 410 18.18 -10.78 1.85
C ARG A 410 17.74 -9.61 2.73
N VAL A 411 16.44 -9.50 3.03
CA VAL A 411 15.88 -8.42 3.85
C VAL A 411 16.45 -8.47 5.28
N ASN A 412 16.63 -9.65 5.86
CA ASN A 412 17.31 -9.81 7.15
C ASN A 412 18.73 -9.25 7.12
N ARG A 413 19.52 -9.61 6.11
CA ARG A 413 20.88 -9.09 5.94
C ARG A 413 20.91 -7.57 5.73
N ASP A 414 20.02 -7.05 4.88
CA ASP A 414 19.93 -5.63 4.61
C ASP A 414 19.56 -4.85 5.88
N PHE A 415 18.67 -5.40 6.71
CA PHE A 415 18.32 -4.85 8.01
C PHE A 415 19.52 -4.86 8.98
N ASP A 416 20.24 -5.97 9.10
CA ASP A 416 21.43 -6.08 9.95
C ASP A 416 22.51 -5.06 9.55
N VAL A 417 22.71 -4.85 8.25
CA VAL A 417 23.63 -3.83 7.74
C VAL A 417 23.14 -2.42 8.06
N GLN A 418 21.85 -2.13 7.86
CA GLN A 418 21.28 -0.81 8.12
C GLN A 418 21.35 -0.43 9.60
N ILE A 419 20.95 -1.33 10.50
CA ILE A 419 20.97 -1.05 11.94
C ILE A 419 22.40 -0.92 12.47
N GLY A 420 23.33 -1.74 11.97
CA GLY A 420 24.76 -1.61 12.28
C GLY A 420 25.33 -0.29 11.79
N THR A 421 24.96 0.15 10.57
CA THR A 421 25.37 1.43 10.02
C THR A 421 24.89 2.60 10.88
N TYR A 422 23.62 2.62 11.30
CA TYR A 422 23.11 3.69 12.17
C TYR A 422 23.79 3.71 13.54
N TYR A 423 24.13 2.55 14.10
CA TYR A 423 24.90 2.46 15.34
C TYR A 423 26.31 3.06 15.17
N ASP A 424 27.04 2.62 14.16
CA ASP A 424 28.41 3.07 13.89
C ASP A 424 28.46 4.57 13.56
N GLU A 425 27.52 5.05 12.73
CA GLU A 425 27.38 6.46 12.38
C GLU A 425 27.07 7.32 13.61
N PHE A 426 26.13 6.89 14.46
CA PHE A 426 25.76 7.64 15.65
C PHE A 426 26.92 7.80 16.63
N GLU A 427 27.65 6.71 16.93
CA GLU A 427 28.79 6.76 17.83
C GLU A 427 29.94 7.59 17.24
N ALA A 428 30.22 7.44 15.93
CA ALA A 428 31.22 8.25 15.24
C ALA A 428 30.85 9.74 15.26
N TYR A 429 29.60 10.10 14.94
CA TYR A 429 29.16 11.49 14.93
C TYR A 429 29.20 12.12 16.33
N LYS A 430 28.94 11.36 17.40
CA LYS A 430 29.07 11.86 18.78
C LYS A 430 30.52 12.21 19.11
N THR A 431 31.47 11.32 18.83
CA THR A 431 32.90 11.62 19.03
C THR A 431 33.34 12.82 18.18
N MET A 432 32.95 12.84 16.90
CA MET A 432 33.26 13.96 16.01
C MET A 432 32.64 15.27 16.49
N LEU A 433 31.45 15.25 17.07
CA LEU A 433 30.79 16.44 17.64
C LEU A 433 31.60 17.02 18.80
N GLU A 434 32.06 16.18 19.71
CA GLU A 434 32.89 16.60 20.86
C GLU A 434 34.23 17.20 20.40
N ASP A 435 34.93 16.51 19.50
CA ASP A 435 36.19 16.99 18.93
C ASP A 435 35.99 18.31 18.17
N LYS A 436 34.93 18.42 17.37
CA LYS A 436 34.62 19.64 16.61
C LYS A 436 34.26 20.80 17.55
N LYS A 437 33.58 20.56 18.68
CA LYS A 437 33.33 21.59 19.70
C LYS A 437 34.64 22.13 20.27
N LEU A 438 35.59 21.25 20.62
CA LEU A 438 36.92 21.65 21.09
C LEU A 438 37.72 22.41 20.03
N GLU A 439 37.66 21.95 18.77
CA GLU A 439 38.29 22.64 17.63
C GLU A 439 37.74 24.07 17.45
N VAL A 440 36.42 24.24 17.48
CA VAL A 440 35.77 25.56 17.38
C VAL A 440 36.23 26.48 18.52
N GLN A 441 36.36 25.97 19.75
CA GLN A 441 36.86 26.75 20.89
C GLN A 441 38.33 27.16 20.68
N ALA A 442 39.18 26.24 20.22
CA ALA A 442 40.59 26.51 19.93
C ALA A 442 40.76 27.54 18.81
N LEU A 443 40.02 27.39 17.71
CA LEU A 443 40.03 28.33 16.58
C LEU A 443 39.49 29.71 16.98
N ALA A 444 38.44 29.77 17.80
CA ALA A 444 37.90 31.03 18.32
C ALA A 444 38.95 31.77 19.17
N SER A 445 39.65 31.04 20.05
CA SER A 445 40.74 31.60 20.84
C SER A 445 41.91 32.07 19.96
N ARG A 446 42.30 31.28 18.95
CA ARG A 446 43.33 31.64 17.97
C ARG A 446 42.98 32.92 17.21
N VAL A 447 41.75 33.03 16.69
CA VAL A 447 41.28 34.22 15.97
C VAL A 447 41.33 35.46 16.87
N ARG A 448 40.95 35.34 18.15
CA ARG A 448 41.06 36.45 19.13
C ARG A 448 42.50 36.91 19.30
N THR A 449 43.43 35.98 19.58
CA THR A 449 44.86 36.32 19.76
C THR A 449 45.49 36.87 18.48
N GLN A 450 45.16 36.32 17.32
CA GLN A 450 45.67 36.80 16.04
C GLN A 450 45.12 38.19 15.69
N ASN A 451 43.85 38.49 16.00
CA ASN A 451 43.29 39.83 15.85
C ASN A 451 44.04 40.86 16.70
N GLU A 452 44.45 40.51 17.92
CA GLU A 452 45.26 41.38 18.79
C GLU A 452 46.66 41.62 18.21
N ARG A 453 47.35 40.55 17.79
CA ARG A 453 48.68 40.64 17.15
C ARG A 453 48.65 41.45 15.86
N PHE A 454 47.59 41.31 15.07
CA PHE A 454 47.38 42.11 13.86
C PHE A 454 47.21 43.59 14.13
N ARG A 455 46.44 43.94 15.17
CA ARG A 455 46.28 45.34 15.59
C ARG A 455 47.62 45.95 15.97
N GLN A 456 48.54 45.16 16.53
CA GLN A 456 49.91 45.55 16.86
C GLN A 456 50.88 45.52 15.66
N GLY A 457 50.42 45.16 14.44
CA GLY A 457 51.26 45.06 13.24
C GLY A 457 52.22 43.87 13.24
N ARG A 458 52.00 42.88 14.12
CA ARG A 458 52.90 41.72 14.32
C ARG A 458 52.48 40.47 13.54
N LEU A 459 51.49 40.59 12.66
CA LEU A 459 50.90 39.45 11.95
C LEU A 459 50.50 39.88 10.54
N PRO A 460 50.80 39.08 9.49
CA PRO A 460 50.34 39.35 8.15
C PRO A 460 48.81 39.17 8.02
N VAL A 461 48.22 39.85 7.03
CA VAL A 461 46.76 39.85 6.78
C VAL A 461 46.25 38.43 6.47
N ASP A 462 47.01 37.67 5.68
CA ASP A 462 46.61 36.34 5.21
C ASP A 462 46.44 35.33 6.35
N GLU A 463 47.26 35.42 7.40
CA GLU A 463 47.14 34.51 8.55
C GLU A 463 45.81 34.65 9.30
N ILE A 464 45.27 35.87 9.35
CA ILE A 464 43.99 36.17 10.02
C ILE A 464 42.84 35.74 9.13
N ILE A 465 42.95 36.00 7.82
CA ILE A 465 41.95 35.58 6.85
C ILE A 465 41.78 34.06 6.93
N ASN A 466 42.89 33.31 6.94
CA ASN A 466 42.87 31.86 7.02
C ASN A 466 42.24 31.39 8.34
N ALA A 467 42.68 31.90 9.50
CA ALA A 467 42.12 31.46 10.78
C ALA A 467 40.63 31.79 10.94
N ARG A 468 40.16 32.92 10.37
CA ARG A 468 38.73 33.26 10.34
C ARG A 468 37.96 32.30 9.43
N LEU A 469 38.50 31.97 8.25
CA LEU A 469 37.89 30.98 7.36
C LEU A 469 37.79 29.61 8.05
N ASP A 470 38.86 29.18 8.71
CA ASP A 470 38.91 27.92 9.46
C ASP A 470 37.82 27.89 10.54
N LEU A 471 37.68 28.96 11.33
CA LEU A 471 36.66 29.05 12.38
C LEU A 471 35.24 28.95 11.81
N VAL A 472 34.95 29.64 10.70
CA VAL A 472 33.62 29.62 10.08
C VAL A 472 33.30 28.25 9.52
N ASN A 473 34.25 27.62 8.84
CA ASN A 473 34.08 26.26 8.33
C ASN A 473 33.83 25.28 9.48
N ALA A 474 34.62 25.35 10.56
CA ALA A 474 34.44 24.49 11.72
C ALA A 474 33.06 24.69 12.40
N ARG A 475 32.56 25.93 12.47
CA ARG A 475 31.20 26.22 12.99
C ARG A 475 30.09 25.68 12.08
N ALA A 476 30.25 25.78 10.76
CA ALA A 476 29.30 25.23 9.81
C ALA A 476 29.29 23.69 9.85
N GLU A 477 30.47 23.07 9.96
CA GLU A 477 30.62 21.62 10.15
C GLU A 477 30.02 21.15 11.48
N LEU A 478 30.16 21.93 12.56
CA LEU A 478 29.51 21.62 13.83
C LEU A 478 27.99 21.54 13.69
N LEU A 479 27.36 22.54 13.06
CA LEU A 479 25.92 22.52 12.78
C LEU A 479 25.50 21.32 11.92
N ASN A 480 26.36 20.91 10.99
CA ASN A 480 26.11 19.72 10.18
C ASN A 480 26.19 18.44 11.00
N LEU A 481 27.17 18.29 11.90
CA LEU A 481 27.26 17.13 12.79
C LEU A 481 26.06 17.02 13.73
N GLU A 482 25.59 18.15 14.27
CA GLU A 482 24.36 18.21 15.06
C GLU A 482 23.14 17.71 14.26
N TYR A 483 22.98 18.16 13.01
CA TYR A 483 21.93 17.65 12.11
C TYR A 483 22.08 16.15 11.84
N MET A 484 23.29 15.67 11.55
CA MET A 484 23.55 14.27 11.25
C MET A 484 23.13 13.37 12.41
N ILE A 485 23.42 13.76 13.66
CA ILE A 485 22.97 13.03 14.86
C ILE A 485 21.45 12.99 14.94
N ILE A 486 20.76 14.14 14.82
CA ILE A 486 19.30 14.22 14.85
C ILE A 486 18.71 13.30 13.77
N SER A 487 19.22 13.39 12.54
CA SER A 487 18.72 12.63 11.40
C SER A 487 18.93 11.12 11.53
N THR A 488 20.06 10.69 12.11
CA THR A 488 20.40 9.27 12.34
C THR A 488 19.47 8.67 13.39
N VAL A 489 19.18 9.39 14.47
CA VAL A 489 18.22 8.95 15.49
C VAL A 489 16.81 8.83 14.91
N MET A 490 16.41 9.76 14.04
CA MET A 490 15.12 9.67 13.34
C MET A 490 15.03 8.44 12.44
N ASP A 491 16.09 8.13 11.68
CA ASP A 491 16.13 6.95 10.82
C ASP A 491 16.11 5.65 11.62
N TYR A 492 16.90 5.59 12.69
CA TYR A 492 16.91 4.45 13.60
C TYR A 492 15.51 4.20 14.17
N ASN A 493 14.85 5.24 14.69
CA ASN A 493 13.49 5.13 15.22
C ASN A 493 12.49 4.68 14.13
N SER A 494 12.68 5.13 12.88
CA SER A 494 11.89 4.71 11.72
C SER A 494 12.09 3.22 11.39
N LEU A 495 13.27 2.68 11.64
CA LEU A 495 13.62 1.29 11.38
C LEU A 495 13.07 0.33 12.46
N VAL A 496 13.09 0.74 13.73
CA VAL A 496 12.80 -0.14 14.89
C VAL A 496 11.37 -0.05 15.44
N LEU A 497 10.45 0.64 14.78
CA LEU A 497 9.10 1.02 15.27
C LEU A 497 8.19 -0.02 15.95
N LEU A 498 8.50 -1.31 15.94
CA LEU A 498 7.78 -2.33 16.71
C LEU A 498 8.44 -2.67 18.05
N SER A 499 9.64 -2.14 18.35
CA SER A 499 10.42 -2.42 19.56
C SER A 499 10.32 -1.35 20.66
N ASN A 500 9.37 -0.40 20.55
CA ASN A 500 9.17 0.68 21.53
C ASN A 500 7.76 0.69 22.12
#